data_AF-A0A1V1NW73-F1
#
_entry.id   AF-A0A1V1NW73-F1
#
_cell.length_a   1.000
_cell.length_b   1.000
_cell.length_c   1.000
_cell.angle_alpha   90.00
_cell.angle_beta   90.00
_cell.angle_gamma   90.00
#
_symmetry.space_group_name_H-M   'P 1'
#
loop_
_entity.id
_entity.type
_entity.pdbx_description
1 polymer ?
#
loop_
_entity_poly.entity_id
_entity_poly.type
_entity_poly.pdbx_seq_one_letter_code
_entity_poly.pdbx_strand_id
1 'polypeptide(L)'
;MYSVLWSEHCSYKNSKLLLKLFPTTGKYVLQGPGENAGIVDIGEGLALAFKMESHNHPSALEPYQGAATGVGGIIRDVFTMGARPICGLNSLRFGPIQNFAEPKIKRINFY
;
A
#
# COMPACT_ATOMS: atom_id res chain seq x y z
N MET A 1 -12.83 15.99 -13.50
CA MET A 1 -13.19 15.36 -12.22
C MET A 1 -13.62 13.90 -12.40
N TYR A 2 -14.65 13.62 -13.21
CA TYR A 2 -15.15 12.25 -13.44
C TYR A 2 -14.11 11.25 -13.98
N SER A 3 -13.19 11.68 -14.85
CA SER A 3 -12.16 10.82 -15.44
C SER A 3 -11.23 10.18 -14.40
N VAL A 4 -10.89 10.91 -13.34
CA VAL A 4 -10.00 10.41 -12.27
C VAL A 4 -10.78 9.47 -11.34
N LEU A 5 -11.96 9.89 -10.89
CA LEU A 5 -12.77 9.11 -9.94
C LEU A 5 -13.28 7.79 -10.54
N TRP A 6 -13.55 7.75 -11.86
CA TRP A 6 -13.93 6.53 -12.58
C TRP A 6 -12.78 5.77 -13.24
N SER A 7 -11.53 6.17 -12.97
CA SER A 7 -10.37 5.34 -13.31
C SER A 7 -10.42 4.02 -12.54
N GLU A 8 -9.79 2.95 -13.03
CA GLU A 8 -9.70 1.69 -12.26
C GLU A 8 -8.99 1.92 -10.92
N HIS A 9 -7.96 2.78 -10.91
CA HIS A 9 -7.17 3.14 -9.74
C HIS A 9 -8.03 3.65 -8.56
N CYS A 10 -9.05 4.47 -8.84
CA CYS A 10 -9.92 5.02 -7.79
C CYS A 10 -11.20 4.19 -7.58
N SER A 11 -11.81 3.70 -8.66
CA SER A 11 -13.16 3.11 -8.59
C SER A 11 -13.18 1.61 -8.34
N TYR A 12 -12.08 0.90 -8.62
CA TYR A 12 -12.02 -0.56 -8.61
C TYR A 12 -13.12 -1.20 -9.46
N LYS A 13 -13.56 -0.55 -10.55
CA LYS A 13 -14.76 -0.95 -11.32
C LYS A 13 -14.73 -2.39 -11.80
N ASN A 14 -13.56 -2.94 -12.11
CA ASN A 14 -13.43 -4.34 -12.53
C ASN A 14 -13.27 -5.30 -11.33
N SER A 15 -12.61 -4.85 -10.27
CA SER A 15 -12.17 -5.70 -9.15
C SER A 15 -13.13 -5.70 -7.95
N LYS A 16 -13.93 -4.64 -7.76
CA LYS A 16 -14.80 -4.43 -6.59
C LYS A 16 -15.76 -5.59 -6.31
N LEU A 17 -16.31 -6.22 -7.36
CA LEU A 17 -17.22 -7.34 -7.20
C LEU A 17 -16.51 -8.60 -6.68
N LEU A 18 -15.28 -8.86 -7.15
CA LEU A 18 -14.48 -9.99 -6.70
C LEU A 18 -13.97 -9.76 -5.27
N LEU A 19 -13.54 -8.53 -4.94
CA LEU A 19 -13.05 -8.18 -3.61
C LEU A 19 -14.10 -8.36 -2.51
N LYS A 20 -15.40 -8.23 -2.84
CA LYS A 20 -16.50 -8.48 -1.90
C LYS A 20 -16.65 -9.95 -1.48
N LEU A 21 -16.04 -10.88 -2.21
CA LEU A 21 -16.09 -12.30 -1.89
C LEU A 21 -15.15 -12.67 -0.74
N PHE A 22 -14.19 -11.80 -0.40
CA PHE A 22 -13.27 -12.07 0.69
C PHE A 22 -13.95 -11.94 2.07
N PRO A 23 -13.59 -12.79 3.05
CA PRO A 23 -14.01 -12.60 4.42
C PRO A 23 -13.34 -11.36 4.99
N THR A 24 -14.14 -10.42 5.49
CA THR A 24 -13.68 -9.12 5.99
C THR A 24 -14.01 -8.88 7.45
N THR A 25 -14.71 -9.83 8.08
CA THR A 25 -15.08 -9.79 9.50
C THR A 25 -14.42 -10.94 10.24
N GLY A 26 -14.19 -10.75 11.54
CA GLY A 26 -13.58 -11.77 12.38
C GLY A 26 -13.39 -11.26 13.80
N LYS A 27 -13.16 -12.17 14.74
CA LYS A 27 -13.04 -11.86 16.19
C LYS A 27 -12.02 -10.76 16.48
N TYR A 28 -10.90 -10.76 15.78
CA TYR A 28 -9.80 -9.81 16.00
C TYR A 28 -9.82 -8.62 15.03
N VAL A 29 -10.81 -8.51 14.15
CA VAL A 29 -10.90 -7.39 13.19
C VAL A 29 -11.61 -6.24 13.87
N LEU A 30 -10.86 -5.19 14.20
CA LEU A 30 -11.43 -3.94 14.74
C LEU A 30 -11.92 -3.03 13.61
N GLN A 31 -11.21 -3.01 12.47
CA GLN A 31 -11.60 -2.26 11.28
C GLN A 31 -11.28 -3.06 10.01
N GLY A 32 -12.32 -3.41 9.26
CA GLY A 32 -12.22 -4.04 7.93
C GLY A 32 -12.11 -3.01 6.79
N PRO A 33 -12.30 -3.43 5.53
CA PRO A 33 -12.26 -2.52 4.38
C PRO A 33 -13.30 -1.41 4.47
N GLY A 34 -12.92 -0.18 4.11
CA GLY A 34 -13.79 0.99 4.13
C GLY A 34 -13.05 2.27 4.53
N GLU A 35 -12.04 2.13 5.39
CA GLU A 35 -11.18 3.21 5.86
C GLU A 35 -9.78 3.15 5.21
N ASN A 36 -8.91 4.09 5.58
CA ASN A 36 -7.57 4.23 4.99
C ASN A 36 -6.65 3.03 5.29
N ALA A 37 -6.82 2.30 6.38
CA ALA A 37 -6.12 1.05 6.65
C ALA A 37 -6.96 0.07 7.49
N GLY A 38 -6.61 -1.21 7.47
CA GLY A 38 -7.23 -2.23 8.31
C GLY A 38 -6.62 -2.25 9.71
N ILE A 39 -7.43 -2.57 10.72
CA ILE A 39 -6.98 -2.64 12.12
C ILE A 39 -7.36 -3.99 12.72
N VAL A 40 -6.39 -4.63 13.36
CA VAL A 40 -6.60 -5.86 14.14
C VAL A 40 -6.20 -5.68 15.59
N ASP A 41 -6.96 -6.30 16.49
CA ASP A 41 -6.63 -6.42 17.91
C ASP A 41 -5.48 -7.42 18.09
N ILE A 42 -4.45 -7.02 18.84
CA ILE A 42 -3.30 -7.87 19.16
C ILE A 42 -3.22 -8.21 20.66
N GLY A 43 -4.25 -7.84 21.43
CA GLY A 43 -4.35 -8.06 22.87
C GLY A 43 -3.75 -6.93 23.69
N GLU A 44 -3.91 -7.02 25.01
CA GLU A 44 -3.33 -6.09 25.99
C GLU A 44 -3.72 -4.61 25.77
N GLY A 45 -4.87 -4.36 25.15
CA GLY A 45 -5.33 -3.01 24.80
C GLY A 45 -4.57 -2.38 23.63
N LEU A 46 -3.82 -3.17 22.87
CA LEU A 46 -3.08 -2.74 21.69
C LEU A 46 -3.75 -3.19 20.39
N ALA A 47 -3.57 -2.40 19.34
CA ALA A 47 -4.07 -2.70 18.01
C ALA A 47 -2.99 -2.43 16.95
N LEU A 48 -3.02 -3.20 15.87
CA LEU A 48 -2.12 -3.04 14.73
C LEU A 48 -2.91 -2.50 13.53
N ALA A 49 -2.57 -1.29 13.09
CA ALA A 49 -3.04 -0.74 11.83
C ALA A 49 -2.04 -1.09 10.71
N PHE A 50 -2.52 -1.68 9.61
CA PHE A 50 -1.67 -2.00 8.47
C PHE A 50 -2.45 -1.98 7.15
N LYS A 51 -1.72 -1.70 6.08
CA LYS A 51 -2.21 -1.75 4.70
C LYS A 51 -1.05 -2.04 3.76
N MET A 52 -1.36 -2.46 2.55
CA MET A 52 -0.41 -2.59 1.46
C MET A 52 -0.89 -1.74 0.29
N GLU A 53 0.04 -1.04 -0.34
CA GLU A 53 -0.20 -0.26 -1.55
C GLU A 53 0.82 -0.61 -2.63
N SER A 54 0.56 -0.13 -3.84
CA SER A 54 1.50 -0.26 -4.96
C SER A 54 1.70 1.09 -5.62
N HIS A 55 2.90 1.31 -6.17
CA HIS A 55 3.23 2.53 -6.90
C HIS A 55 3.91 2.18 -8.23
N ASN A 56 3.33 1.21 -8.94
CA ASN A 56 3.95 0.54 -10.07
C ASN A 56 4.18 1.47 -11.26
N HIS A 57 3.11 2.16 -11.71
CA HIS A 57 3.18 3.00 -12.90
C HIS A 57 4.16 4.17 -12.73
N PRO A 58 4.15 4.93 -11.61
CA PRO A 58 5.13 5.99 -11.42
C PRO A 58 6.54 5.45 -11.22
N SER A 59 6.73 4.31 -10.54
CA SER A 59 8.06 3.69 -10.35
C SER A 59 8.65 3.13 -11.65
N ALA A 60 7.82 2.82 -12.65
CA ALA A 60 8.31 2.42 -13.98
C ALA A 60 8.88 3.61 -14.77
N LEU A 61 8.32 4.81 -14.56
CA LEU A 61 8.77 6.04 -15.22
C LEU A 61 9.95 6.69 -14.50
N GLU A 62 9.84 6.82 -13.18
CA GLU A 62 10.92 7.31 -12.31
C GLU A 62 11.02 6.39 -11.07
N PRO A 63 11.94 5.41 -11.08
CA PRO A 63 12.13 4.47 -9.97
C PRO A 63 12.31 5.13 -8.59
N TYR A 64 13.12 6.17 -8.46
CA TYR A 64 13.46 6.70 -7.14
C TYR A 64 12.30 7.48 -6.53
N GLN A 65 11.82 8.51 -7.24
CA GLN A 65 10.70 9.34 -6.79
C GLN A 65 9.38 8.56 -6.79
N GLY A 66 9.18 7.66 -7.75
CA GLY A 66 8.00 6.79 -7.79
C GLY A 66 7.92 5.91 -6.55
N ALA A 67 9.01 5.28 -6.15
CA ALA A 67 8.98 4.45 -4.95
C ALA A 67 8.91 5.30 -3.65
N ALA A 68 9.61 6.44 -3.58
CA ALA A 68 9.57 7.34 -2.42
C ALA A 68 8.15 7.89 -2.15
N THR A 69 7.42 8.29 -3.20
CA THR A 69 6.04 8.77 -3.07
C THR A 69 5.07 7.66 -2.69
N GLY A 70 5.30 6.42 -3.15
CA GLY A 70 4.58 5.24 -2.68
C GLY A 70 4.76 4.97 -1.20
N VAL A 71 5.99 5.07 -0.69
CA VAL A 71 6.28 4.96 0.76
C VAL A 71 5.56 6.06 1.55
N GLY A 72 5.61 7.30 1.06
CA GLY A 72 4.89 8.40 1.70
C GLY A 72 3.38 8.19 1.76
N GLY A 73 2.79 7.57 0.73
CA GLY A 73 1.36 7.22 0.67
C GLY A 73 0.95 6.30 1.81
N ILE A 74 1.56 5.12 1.88
CA ILE A 74 1.19 4.10 2.87
C ILE A 74 1.44 4.57 4.32
N ILE A 75 2.49 5.36 4.56
CA ILE A 75 2.76 5.95 5.87
C ILE A 75 1.61 6.86 6.30
N ARG A 76 1.08 7.69 5.38
CA ARG A 76 -0.05 8.58 5.68
C ARG A 76 -1.32 7.80 5.99
N ASP A 77 -1.60 6.73 5.25
CA ASP A 77 -2.79 5.91 5.51
C ASP A 77 -2.81 5.37 6.94
N VAL A 78 -1.71 4.76 7.38
CA VAL A 78 -1.56 4.26 8.76
C VAL A 78 -1.68 5.41 9.77
N PHE A 79 -1.02 6.54 9.50
CA PHE A 79 -1.06 7.72 10.37
C PHE A 79 -2.49 8.27 10.55
N THR A 80 -3.28 8.31 9.47
CA THR A 80 -4.67 8.80 9.53
C THR A 80 -5.61 7.89 10.32
N MET A 81 -5.23 6.64 10.58
CA MET A 81 -5.95 5.77 11.51
C MET A 81 -5.64 6.07 12.99
N GLY A 82 -4.79 7.06 13.27
CA GLY A 82 -4.33 7.38 14.63
C GLY A 82 -3.18 6.48 15.12
N ALA A 83 -2.65 5.61 14.26
CA ALA A 83 -1.54 4.72 14.60
C ALA A 83 -0.19 5.37 14.28
N ARG A 84 0.80 5.15 15.14
CA ARG A 84 2.20 5.53 14.85
C ARG A 84 2.81 4.47 13.92
N PRO A 85 3.33 4.84 12.74
CA PRO A 85 4.08 3.91 11.90
C PRO A 85 5.35 3.43 12.63
N ILE A 86 5.51 2.10 12.76
CA ILE A 86 6.65 1.49 13.47
C ILE A 86 7.46 0.50 12.62
N CYS A 87 6.94 0.09 11.46
CA CYS A 87 7.56 -0.87 10.56
C CYS A 87 7.11 -0.62 9.12
N GLY A 88 7.97 -0.95 8.16
CA GLY A 88 7.68 -0.92 6.74
C GLY A 88 8.27 -2.15 6.05
N LEU A 89 7.50 -2.73 5.12
CA LEU A 89 7.89 -3.88 4.31
C LEU A 89 7.77 -3.51 2.84
N ASN A 90 8.64 -4.04 1.99
CA ASN A 90 8.55 -3.89 0.54
C ASN A 90 8.40 -5.23 -0.16
N SER A 91 7.62 -5.24 -1.25
CA SER A 91 7.47 -6.40 -2.14
C SER A 91 7.83 -5.97 -3.55
N LEU A 92 9.12 -6.06 -3.86
CA LEU A 92 9.67 -5.58 -5.14
C LEU A 92 9.73 -6.72 -6.16
N ARG A 93 9.43 -6.42 -7.43
CA ARG A 93 9.50 -7.36 -8.55
C ARG A 93 10.09 -6.63 -9.76
N PHE A 94 11.16 -7.18 -10.33
CA PHE A 94 11.89 -6.61 -11.46
C PHE A 94 12.12 -7.68 -12.53
N GLY A 95 12.44 -7.25 -13.76
CA GLY A 95 13.00 -8.13 -14.78
C GLY A 95 14.42 -8.59 -14.44
N PRO A 96 15.03 -9.46 -15.27
CA PRO A 96 16.39 -9.95 -15.07
C PRO A 96 17.42 -8.82 -14.92
N ILE A 97 18.38 -9.00 -14.01
CA ILE A 97 19.37 -7.97 -13.62
C ILE A 97 20.49 -7.80 -14.67
N GLN A 98 20.64 -8.74 -15.60
CA GLN A 98 21.79 -8.79 -16.52
C GLN A 98 21.83 -7.67 -17.59
N ASN A 99 20.77 -6.88 -17.76
CA ASN A 99 20.66 -5.91 -18.85
C ASN A 99 20.85 -4.43 -18.43
N PHE A 100 21.46 -4.16 -17.29
CA PHE A 100 21.65 -2.79 -16.81
C PHE A 100 23.13 -2.39 -16.84
N ALA A 101 23.50 -1.44 -17.71
CA ALA A 101 24.81 -0.78 -17.69
C ALA A 101 25.00 0.10 -16.44
N GLU A 102 23.89 0.53 -15.81
CA GLU A 102 23.84 1.25 -14.54
C GLU A 102 22.65 0.74 -13.69
N PRO A 103 22.82 0.51 -12.37
CA PRO A 103 21.71 0.13 -11.50
C PRO A 103 20.70 1.29 -11.39
N LYS A 104 19.51 1.12 -12.00
CA LYS A 104 18.39 2.07 -11.89
C LYS A 104 17.73 2.11 -10.51
N ILE A 105 18.15 1.25 -9.58
CA ILE A 105 17.60 1.17 -8.23
C ILE A 105 18.63 1.76 -7.27
N LYS A 106 18.41 3.00 -6.85
CA LYS A 106 19.08 3.56 -5.67
C LYS A 106 18.37 3.04 -4.42
N ARG A 107 19.15 2.67 -3.40
CA ARG A 107 18.65 2.13 -2.13
C ARG A 107 17.66 3.12 -1.52
N ILE A 108 16.42 2.69 -1.31
CA ILE A 108 15.43 3.42 -0.53
C ILE A 108 15.67 3.02 0.91
N ASN A 109 16.40 3.86 1.65
CA ASN A 109 16.62 3.65 3.07
C ASN A 109 15.35 4.08 3.81
N PHE A 110 14.74 3.14 4.51
CA PHE A 110 13.79 3.42 5.57
C PHE A 110 14.62 3.64 6.84
N TYR A 111 14.57 4.84 7.40
CA TYR A 111 15.17 5.16 8.71
C TYR A 111 14.18 4.80 9.82
#